data_AF-A0A820SDD4-F1
#
_entry.id   AF-A0A820SDD4-F1
#
_cell.length_a   1.000
_cell.length_b   1.000
_cell.length_c   1.000
_cell.angle_alpha   90.00
_cell.angle_beta   90.00
_cell.angle_gamma   90.00
#
_symmetry.space_group_name_H-M   'P 1'
#
loop_
_entity.id
_entity.type
_entity.pdbx_description
1 polymer ?
#
loop_
_entity_poly.entity_id
_entity_poly.type
_entity_poly.pdbx_seq_one_letter_code
_entity_poly.pdbx_strand_id
1 'polypeptide(L)'
;MLSVVDVFTQLNQCYGIIKGLELHDPVVLAIYMQCFSVTISEVLLAYANAIRRTFEHVGGEDHICSILMNNIQQLRLNLEQLYELMGGTQLDDETKFRLTELQKQLSDVLDELSAMFVKSTESTIRESIEEVYKQLQQIKGNQIGMGNNSGQQKVAEAVIVTKSLLDYLDQRLTFFTNQCEKTVLKRLLKELWKAVISDLEKVIVLPPFGDSKNLLTLPVSKIEDAYRLSIRRELGRDNDRSLTQKQCQILDRGLEDVKEFFHASGQGLKKNYLEKTAELQSLKYALSLYTQTTDSLIKTFVKTEKEQDRPAFEEPFGEVSIQVDLFTHPGTGEHKVTVKGMKKKN
;
A
#
# COMPACT_ATOMS: atom_id res chain seq x y z
N MET A 1 8.19 25.89 -19.05
CA MET A 1 6.99 25.64 -18.21
C MET A 1 6.38 27.00 -17.92
N LEU A 2 5.08 27.20 -18.16
CA LEU A 2 4.37 28.31 -17.50
C LEU A 2 4.58 28.15 -15.99
N SER A 3 5.02 29.21 -15.32
CA SER A 3 5.19 29.15 -13.87
C SER A 3 3.81 29.04 -13.23
N VAL A 4 3.70 28.31 -12.13
CA VAL A 4 2.52 28.35 -11.25
C VAL A 4 2.18 29.81 -10.90
N VAL A 5 3.21 30.64 -10.73
CA VAL A 5 3.08 32.08 -10.49
C VAL A 5 2.33 32.76 -11.63
N ASP A 6 2.72 32.52 -12.89
CA ASP A 6 2.11 33.18 -14.05
C ASP A 6 0.62 32.84 -14.17
N VAL A 7 0.27 31.56 -13.98
CA VAL A 7 -1.13 31.07 -14.01
C VAL A 7 -1.95 31.80 -12.96
N PHE A 8 -1.46 31.88 -11.72
CA PHE A 8 -2.20 32.55 -10.64
C PHE A 8 -2.17 34.07 -10.73
N THR A 9 -1.13 34.68 -11.29
CA THR A 9 -1.13 36.11 -11.60
C THR A 9 -2.25 36.43 -12.57
N GLN A 10 -2.41 35.63 -13.62
CA GLN A 10 -3.49 35.83 -14.60
C GLN A 10 -4.88 35.57 -14.00
N LEU A 11 -5.05 34.50 -13.21
CA LEU A 11 -6.33 34.24 -12.53
C LEU A 11 -6.70 35.36 -11.55
N ASN A 12 -5.73 35.87 -10.77
CA ASN A 12 -5.96 36.99 -9.87
C ASN A 12 -6.28 38.30 -10.61
N GLN A 13 -5.68 38.54 -11.77
CA GLN A 13 -6.04 39.68 -12.63
C GLN A 13 -7.48 39.54 -13.15
N CYS A 14 -7.86 38.36 -13.63
CA CYS A 14 -9.24 38.09 -14.05
C CYS A 14 -10.23 38.32 -12.90
N TYR A 15 -9.91 37.86 -11.69
CA TYR A 15 -10.72 38.14 -10.50
C TYR A 15 -10.80 39.64 -10.17
N GLY A 16 -9.67 40.34 -10.26
CA GLY A 16 -9.60 41.80 -10.06
C GLY A 16 -10.51 42.57 -11.02
N ILE A 17 -10.61 42.13 -12.28
CA ILE A 17 -11.52 42.70 -13.27
C ILE A 17 -12.98 42.47 -12.85
N ILE A 18 -13.34 41.26 -12.44
CA ILE A 18 -14.71 40.93 -11.97
C ILE A 18 -15.09 41.82 -10.78
N LYS A 19 -14.18 41.98 -9.81
CA LYS A 19 -14.40 42.84 -8.65
C LYS A 19 -14.52 44.32 -9.01
N GLY A 20 -13.75 44.76 -10.02
CA GLY A 20 -13.76 46.14 -10.53
C GLY A 20 -15.04 46.53 -11.27
N LEU A 21 -15.93 45.58 -11.58
CA LEU A 21 -17.24 45.85 -12.18
C LEU A 21 -18.25 46.45 -11.18
N GLU A 22 -17.89 46.58 -9.90
CA GLU A 22 -18.73 47.16 -8.81
C GLU A 22 -20.19 46.68 -8.86
N LEU A 23 -20.38 45.37 -9.08
CA LEU A 23 -21.72 44.77 -9.22
C LEU A 23 -22.52 44.95 -7.92
N HIS A 24 -23.60 45.73 -7.98
CA HIS A 24 -24.49 45.98 -6.85
C HIS A 24 -25.49 44.83 -6.58
N ASP A 25 -25.72 43.95 -7.56
CA ASP A 25 -26.63 42.81 -7.44
C ASP A 25 -25.89 41.52 -7.01
N PRO A 26 -26.18 40.97 -5.82
CA PRO A 26 -25.54 39.75 -5.32
C PRO A 26 -25.83 38.51 -6.18
N VAL A 27 -26.98 38.46 -6.88
CA VAL A 27 -27.33 37.34 -7.75
C VAL A 27 -26.45 37.32 -9.00
N VAL A 28 -26.23 38.49 -9.59
CA VAL A 28 -25.34 38.63 -10.75
C VAL A 28 -23.90 38.32 -10.36
N LEU A 29 -23.44 38.80 -9.20
CA LEU A 29 -22.11 38.48 -8.69
C LEU A 29 -21.93 36.96 -8.51
N ALA A 30 -22.92 36.26 -7.98
CA ALA A 30 -22.88 34.79 -7.83
C ALA A 30 -22.73 34.07 -9.18
N ILE A 31 -23.45 34.50 -10.23
CA ILE A 31 -23.32 33.95 -11.58
C ILE A 31 -21.89 34.15 -12.13
N TYR A 32 -21.30 35.33 -11.93
CA TYR A 32 -19.91 35.57 -12.35
C TYR A 32 -18.93 34.67 -11.58
N MET A 33 -19.12 34.49 -10.27
CA MET A 33 -18.28 33.59 -9.47
C MET A 33 -18.41 32.13 -9.92
N GLN A 34 -19.62 31.69 -10.25
CA GLN A 34 -19.88 30.35 -10.80
C GLN A 34 -19.15 30.15 -12.13
N CYS A 35 -19.29 31.08 -13.09
CA CYS A 35 -18.57 31.04 -14.37
C CYS A 35 -17.05 31.08 -14.18
N PHE A 36 -16.56 31.91 -13.25
CA PHE A 36 -15.14 32.00 -12.96
C PHE A 36 -14.60 30.71 -12.33
N SER A 37 -15.36 30.05 -11.47
CA SER A 37 -14.99 28.76 -10.86
C SER A 37 -14.84 27.63 -11.90
N VAL A 38 -15.65 27.64 -12.97
CA VAL A 38 -15.48 26.73 -14.11
C VAL A 38 -14.15 26.99 -14.80
N THR A 39 -13.84 28.25 -15.09
CA THR A 39 -12.59 28.65 -15.73
C THR A 39 -11.37 28.25 -14.89
N ILE A 40 -11.39 28.52 -13.58
CA ILE A 40 -10.33 28.10 -12.65
C ILE A 40 -10.14 26.59 -12.71
N SER A 41 -11.23 25.82 -12.67
CA SER A 41 -11.19 24.36 -12.70
C SER A 41 -10.53 23.84 -13.98
N GLU A 42 -10.93 24.34 -15.14
CA GLU A 42 -10.38 23.92 -16.42
C GLU A 42 -8.89 24.26 -16.55
N VAL A 43 -8.49 25.47 -16.15
CA VAL A 43 -7.08 25.91 -16.22
C VAL A 43 -6.19 25.10 -15.29
N LEU A 44 -6.60 24.92 -14.03
CA LEU A 44 -5.80 24.20 -13.04
C LEU A 44 -5.72 22.70 -13.36
N LEU A 45 -6.80 22.08 -13.81
CA LEU A 45 -6.77 20.68 -14.25
C LEU A 45 -5.97 20.49 -15.53
N ALA A 46 -6.03 21.43 -16.49
CA ALA A 46 -5.19 21.37 -17.68
C ALA A 46 -3.70 21.43 -17.31
N TYR A 47 -3.34 22.31 -16.38
CA TYR A 47 -1.97 22.39 -15.86
C TYR A 47 -1.55 21.11 -15.14
N ALA A 48 -2.40 20.57 -14.25
CA ALA A 48 -2.13 19.34 -13.53
C ALA A 48 -1.95 18.14 -14.48
N ASN A 49 -2.77 18.04 -15.52
CA ASN A 49 -2.64 17.02 -16.55
C ASN A 49 -1.36 17.18 -17.38
N ALA A 50 -0.95 18.41 -17.68
CA ALA A 50 0.32 18.66 -18.37
C ALA A 50 1.53 18.25 -17.52
N ILE A 51 1.48 18.51 -16.20
CA ILE A 51 2.48 18.00 -15.26
C ILE A 51 2.51 16.48 -15.25
N ARG A 52 1.35 15.82 -15.15
CA ARG A 52 1.29 14.35 -15.14
C ARG A 52 1.95 13.73 -16.36
N ARG A 53 1.65 14.23 -17.56
CA ARG A 53 2.28 13.77 -18.81
C ARG A 53 3.79 13.99 -18.82
N THR A 54 4.24 15.15 -18.34
CA THR A 54 5.67 15.46 -18.25
C THR A 54 6.37 14.52 -17.25
N PHE A 55 5.71 14.23 -16.13
CA PHE A 55 6.20 13.34 -15.09
C PHE A 55 6.44 11.92 -15.61
N GLU A 56 5.53 11.38 -16.43
CA GLU A 56 5.68 10.06 -17.07
C GLU A 56 6.93 9.97 -17.96
N HIS A 57 7.34 11.09 -18.58
CA HIS A 57 8.49 11.13 -19.49
C HIS A 57 9.81 11.40 -18.74
N VAL A 58 9.75 12.12 -17.61
CA VAL A 58 10.90 12.58 -16.84
C VAL A 58 11.17 11.71 -15.60
N GLY A 59 10.35 10.69 -15.33
CA GLY A 59 10.26 9.94 -14.06
C GLY A 59 11.52 9.27 -13.47
N GLY A 60 12.71 9.51 -14.04
CA GLY A 60 14.01 9.18 -13.46
C GLY A 60 14.80 10.35 -12.87
N GLU A 61 14.43 11.63 -13.11
CA GLU A 61 15.14 12.79 -12.55
C GLU A 61 14.48 13.31 -11.26
N ASP A 62 15.05 12.96 -10.11
CA ASP A 62 14.47 13.25 -8.79
C ASP A 62 14.22 14.73 -8.51
N HIS A 63 15.10 15.58 -9.04
CA HIS A 63 15.01 17.03 -8.88
C HIS A 63 13.81 17.59 -9.64
N ILE A 64 13.63 17.17 -10.90
CA ILE A 64 12.50 17.61 -11.69
C ILE A 64 11.20 17.05 -11.11
N CYS A 65 11.18 15.79 -10.68
CA CYS A 65 10.01 15.19 -10.04
C CYS A 65 9.59 15.96 -8.78
N SER A 66 10.55 16.34 -7.92
CA SER A 66 10.31 17.16 -6.73
C SER A 66 9.70 18.53 -7.08
N ILE A 67 10.25 19.22 -8.09
CA ILE A 67 9.74 20.51 -8.57
C ILE A 67 8.30 20.37 -9.07
N LEU A 68 8.02 19.35 -9.89
CA LEU A 68 6.69 19.12 -10.44
C LEU A 68 5.64 18.83 -9.36
N MET A 69 5.98 18.03 -8.35
CA MET A 69 5.09 17.78 -7.21
C MET A 69 4.86 19.03 -6.36
N ASN A 70 5.91 19.83 -6.12
CA ASN A 70 5.77 21.12 -5.44
C ASN A 70 4.87 22.08 -6.23
N ASN A 71 4.96 22.08 -7.56
CA ASN A 71 4.09 22.92 -8.38
C ASN A 71 2.60 22.56 -8.19
N ILE A 72 2.25 21.27 -8.14
CA ILE A 72 0.87 20.83 -7.84
C ILE A 72 0.47 21.26 -6.43
N GLN A 73 1.35 21.12 -5.45
CA GLN A 73 1.07 21.58 -4.09
C GLN A 73 0.87 23.10 -4.03
N GLN A 74 1.64 23.88 -4.78
CA GLN A 74 1.46 25.32 -4.90
C GLN A 74 0.14 25.68 -5.58
N LEU A 75 -0.32 24.91 -6.59
CA LEU A 75 -1.66 25.10 -7.16
C LEU A 75 -2.74 24.99 -6.08
N ARG A 76 -2.62 23.99 -5.19
CA ARG A 76 -3.58 23.77 -4.10
C ARG A 76 -3.58 24.93 -3.10
N LEU A 77 -2.40 25.39 -2.68
CA LEU A 77 -2.29 26.52 -1.75
C LEU A 77 -2.85 27.82 -2.34
N ASN A 78 -2.50 28.11 -3.60
CA ASN A 78 -2.97 29.33 -4.26
C ASN A 78 -4.47 29.26 -4.60
N LEU A 79 -5.02 28.07 -4.88
CA LEU A 79 -6.45 27.87 -5.06
C LEU A 79 -7.21 28.13 -3.76
N GLU A 80 -6.67 27.71 -2.62
CA GLU A 80 -7.26 27.99 -1.30
C GLU A 80 -7.26 29.51 -1.02
N GLN A 81 -6.15 30.20 -1.32
CA GLN A 81 -6.09 31.67 -1.23
C GLN A 81 -7.09 32.35 -2.16
N LEU A 82 -7.23 31.88 -3.41
CA LEU A 82 -8.18 32.42 -4.37
C LEU A 82 -9.63 32.20 -3.93
N TYR A 83 -9.93 31.03 -3.34
CA TYR A 83 -11.24 30.73 -2.77
C TYR A 83 -11.62 31.70 -1.64
N GLU A 84 -10.70 31.98 -0.72
CA GLU A 84 -10.91 32.98 0.33
C GLU A 84 -11.09 34.39 -0.25
N LEU A 85 -10.31 34.76 -1.27
CA LEU A 85 -10.44 36.05 -1.96
C LEU A 85 -11.79 36.21 -2.66
N MET A 86 -12.35 35.14 -3.23
CA MET A 86 -13.65 35.13 -3.90
C MET A 86 -14.84 35.24 -2.93
N GLY A 87 -14.61 35.16 -1.61
CA GLY A 87 -15.65 35.31 -0.59
C GLY A 87 -15.83 34.09 0.31
N GLY A 88 -15.08 33.00 0.06
CA GLY A 88 -15.04 31.81 0.91
C GLY A 88 -16.43 31.28 1.27
N THR A 89 -16.80 31.39 2.55
CA THR A 89 -18.09 30.91 3.07
C THR A 89 -19.32 31.69 2.55
N GLN A 90 -19.13 32.85 1.93
CA GLN A 90 -20.21 33.68 1.36
C GLN A 90 -20.56 33.29 -0.08
N LEU A 91 -19.77 32.43 -0.72
CA LEU A 91 -20.06 31.91 -2.06
C LEU A 91 -21.31 31.03 -2.08
N ASP A 92 -21.93 30.88 -3.25
CA ASP A 92 -23.02 29.92 -3.44
C ASP A 92 -22.52 28.47 -3.32
N ASP A 93 -23.44 27.56 -2.99
CA ASP A 93 -23.10 26.16 -2.71
C ASP A 93 -22.55 25.42 -3.93
N GLU A 94 -22.94 25.80 -5.15
CA GLU A 94 -22.44 25.17 -6.38
C GLU A 94 -20.98 25.54 -6.64
N THR A 95 -20.64 26.83 -6.50
CA THR A 95 -19.25 27.31 -6.59
C THR A 95 -18.37 26.69 -5.51
N LYS A 96 -18.84 26.64 -4.27
CA LYS A 96 -18.12 25.99 -3.16
C LYS A 96 -17.85 24.52 -3.45
N PHE A 97 -18.87 23.79 -3.89
CA PHE A 97 -18.76 22.38 -4.23
C PHE A 97 -17.71 22.17 -5.32
N ARG A 98 -17.75 22.96 -6.39
CA ARG A 98 -16.80 22.86 -7.51
C ARG A 98 -15.36 23.11 -7.08
N LEU A 99 -15.11 24.19 -6.33
CA LEU A 99 -13.73 24.53 -5.89
C LEU A 99 -13.21 23.52 -4.85
N THR A 100 -14.09 22.96 -4.02
CA THR A 100 -13.74 21.87 -3.09
C THR A 100 -13.41 20.57 -3.82
N GLU A 101 -14.20 20.21 -4.83
CA GLU A 101 -13.93 19.04 -5.66
C GLU A 101 -12.63 19.22 -6.46
N LEU A 102 -12.36 20.42 -6.97
CA LEU A 102 -11.09 20.75 -7.61
C LEU A 102 -9.90 20.59 -6.66
N GLN A 103 -10.02 21.06 -5.41
CA GLN A 103 -8.99 20.84 -4.38
C GLN A 103 -8.69 19.36 -4.15
N LYS A 104 -9.75 18.53 -4.13
CA LYS A 104 -9.62 17.08 -4.01
C LYS A 104 -8.95 16.47 -5.23
N GLN A 105 -9.35 16.84 -6.45
CA GLN A 105 -8.73 16.33 -7.68
C GLN A 105 -7.24 16.69 -7.77
N LEU A 106 -6.85 17.92 -7.39
CA LEU A 106 -5.44 18.30 -7.32
C LEU A 106 -4.68 17.53 -6.23
N SER A 107 -5.34 17.19 -5.12
CA SER A 107 -4.79 16.30 -4.10
C SER A 107 -4.57 14.89 -4.65
N ASP A 108 -5.53 14.35 -5.39
CA ASP A 108 -5.44 13.00 -5.96
C ASP A 108 -4.32 12.94 -7.01
N VAL A 109 -4.16 13.97 -7.85
CA VAL A 109 -3.02 14.09 -8.78
C VAL A 109 -1.69 14.07 -8.01
N LEU A 110 -1.57 14.78 -6.89
CA LEU A 110 -0.34 14.76 -6.10
C LEU A 110 -0.04 13.38 -5.49
N ASP A 111 -1.07 12.64 -5.09
CA ASP A 111 -0.93 11.26 -4.62
C ASP A 111 -0.50 10.32 -5.76
N GLU A 112 -1.09 10.46 -6.96
CA GLU A 112 -0.67 9.75 -8.18
C GLU A 112 0.80 10.01 -8.52
N LEU A 113 1.24 11.27 -8.53
CA LEU A 113 2.63 11.63 -8.80
C LEU A 113 3.58 11.03 -7.76
N SER A 114 3.20 11.05 -6.48
CA SER A 114 3.99 10.46 -5.39
C SER A 114 4.12 8.94 -5.57
N ALA A 115 3.06 8.26 -5.96
CA ALA A 115 3.08 6.82 -6.23
C ALA A 115 3.92 6.47 -7.46
N MET A 116 3.81 7.23 -8.55
CA MET A 116 4.64 7.06 -9.74
C MET A 116 6.13 7.26 -9.44
N PHE A 117 6.45 8.24 -8.60
CA PHE A 117 7.81 8.49 -8.14
C PHE A 117 8.39 7.31 -7.37
N VAL A 118 7.67 6.81 -6.37
CA VAL A 118 8.16 5.69 -5.57
C VAL A 118 8.29 4.43 -6.43
N LYS A 119 7.36 4.22 -7.36
CA LYS A 119 7.43 3.11 -8.33
C LYS A 119 8.69 3.18 -9.22
N SER A 120 9.17 4.37 -9.60
CA SER A 120 10.41 4.48 -10.37
C SER A 120 11.66 4.12 -9.53
N THR A 121 11.59 4.24 -8.21
CA THR A 121 12.65 3.86 -7.28
C THR A 121 12.57 2.41 -6.77
N GLU A 122 11.52 1.69 -7.13
CA GLU A 122 11.20 0.35 -6.61
C GLU A 122 12.32 -0.67 -6.87
N SER A 123 13.00 -0.59 -8.03
CA SER A 123 14.13 -1.48 -8.32
C SER A 123 15.29 -1.28 -7.34
N THR A 124 15.62 -0.03 -7.00
CA THR A 124 16.72 0.28 -6.08
C THR A 124 16.34 0.00 -4.62
N ILE A 125 15.07 0.21 -4.25
CA ILE A 125 14.54 -0.22 -2.94
C ILE A 125 14.69 -1.74 -2.82
N ARG A 126 14.29 -2.49 -3.85
CA ARG A 126 14.42 -3.95 -3.90
C ARG A 126 15.86 -4.41 -3.78
N GLU A 127 16.79 -3.81 -4.53
CA GLU A 127 18.23 -4.10 -4.42
C GLU A 127 18.76 -3.88 -2.99
N SER A 128 18.34 -2.79 -2.35
CA SER A 128 18.72 -2.48 -0.96
C SER A 128 18.18 -3.54 0.01
N ILE A 129 16.94 -4.00 -0.19
CA ILE A 129 16.29 -5.05 0.60
C ILE A 129 16.90 -6.43 0.35
N GLU A 130 17.33 -6.74 -0.87
CA GLU A 130 18.09 -7.95 -1.17
C GLU A 130 19.43 -7.96 -0.42
N GLU A 131 20.07 -6.80 -0.26
CA GLU A 131 21.26 -6.69 0.57
C GLU A 131 20.94 -6.94 2.05
N VAL A 132 19.83 -6.40 2.57
CA VAL A 132 19.33 -6.73 3.92
C VAL A 132 19.16 -8.25 4.07
N TYR A 133 18.56 -8.93 3.08
CA TYR A 133 18.41 -10.38 3.08
C TYR A 133 19.76 -11.11 3.13
N LYS A 134 20.73 -10.70 2.31
CA LYS A 134 22.07 -11.30 2.32
C LYS A 134 22.77 -11.14 3.67
N GLN A 135 22.68 -9.97 4.29
CA GLN A 135 23.22 -9.73 5.63
C GLN A 135 22.53 -10.62 6.66
N LEU A 136 21.21 -10.78 6.54
CA LEU A 136 20.42 -11.66 7.41
C LEU A 136 20.84 -13.13 7.27
N GLN A 137 21.13 -13.60 6.04
CA GLN A 137 21.60 -14.98 5.78
C GLN A 137 23.01 -15.27 6.33
N GLN A 138 23.84 -14.25 6.51
CA GLN A 138 25.16 -14.42 7.14
C GLN A 138 25.06 -14.73 8.65
N ILE A 139 23.90 -14.47 9.25
CA ILE A 139 23.64 -14.76 10.66
C ILE A 139 23.39 -16.26 10.83
N LYS A 140 24.47 -17.03 10.95
CA LYS A 140 24.38 -18.47 11.23
C LYS A 140 23.86 -18.72 12.64
N GLY A 141 22.85 -19.57 12.75
CA GLY A 141 22.31 -20.06 14.01
C GLY A 141 23.27 -21.05 14.68
N ASN A 142 24.19 -20.55 15.50
CA ASN A 142 24.61 -21.16 16.77
C ASN A 142 25.80 -20.42 17.38
N GLN A 143 25.50 -19.53 18.32
CA GLN A 143 26.28 -19.47 19.55
C GLN A 143 25.29 -19.50 20.71
N ILE A 144 24.95 -20.72 21.14
CA ILE A 144 24.45 -20.96 22.51
C ILE A 144 25.69 -20.79 23.41
N GLY A 145 26.19 -19.56 23.51
CA GLY A 145 27.20 -19.16 24.47
C GLY A 145 26.47 -18.52 25.64
N MET A 146 26.50 -19.19 26.79
CA MET A 146 26.02 -18.66 28.07
C MET A 146 26.66 -17.28 28.33
N GLY A 147 25.87 -16.23 28.19
CA GLY A 147 26.27 -14.88 28.54
C GLY A 147 25.08 -13.92 28.44
N ASN A 148 24.88 -13.09 29.47
CA ASN A 148 23.81 -12.08 29.58
C ASN A 148 23.81 -10.99 28.48
N ASN A 149 24.62 -11.12 27.43
CA ASN A 149 24.78 -10.15 26.33
C ASN A 149 23.94 -10.47 25.07
N SER A 150 23.13 -11.53 25.10
CA SER A 150 22.34 -11.99 23.94
C SER A 150 21.36 -10.94 23.39
N GLY A 151 20.85 -10.03 24.23
CA GLY A 151 19.98 -8.93 23.80
C GLY A 151 20.73 -7.81 23.07
N GLN A 152 21.86 -7.35 23.62
CA GLN A 152 22.70 -6.31 23.00
C GLN A 152 23.29 -6.77 21.67
N GLN A 153 23.64 -8.05 21.57
CA GLN A 153 24.15 -8.61 20.32
C GLN A 153 23.09 -8.65 19.22
N LYS A 154 21.82 -8.94 19.55
CA LYS A 154 20.69 -8.85 18.60
C LYS A 154 20.44 -7.43 18.13
N VAL A 155 20.57 -6.43 19.00
CA VAL A 155 20.43 -5.01 18.63
C VAL A 155 21.55 -4.61 17.66
N ALA A 156 22.80 -4.99 17.94
CA ALA A 156 23.92 -4.74 17.05
C ALA A 156 23.76 -5.44 15.68
N GLU A 157 23.33 -6.72 15.69
CA GLU A 157 23.04 -7.48 14.46
C GLU A 157 21.90 -6.84 13.65
N ALA A 158 20.83 -6.35 14.31
CA ALA A 158 19.71 -5.68 13.64
C ALA A 158 20.15 -4.39 12.94
N VAL A 159 20.95 -3.57 13.62
CA VAL A 159 21.51 -2.33 13.04
C VAL A 159 22.39 -2.63 11.83
N ILE A 160 23.20 -3.69 11.87
CA ILE A 160 24.05 -4.09 10.74
C ILE A 160 23.18 -4.54 9.55
N VAL A 161 22.15 -5.34 9.81
CA VAL A 161 21.24 -5.88 8.79
C VAL A 161 20.46 -4.77 8.08
N THR A 162 19.93 -3.80 8.82
CA THR A 162 19.11 -2.72 8.24
C THR A 162 19.92 -1.55 7.69
N LYS A 163 21.24 -1.51 7.95
CA LYS A 163 22.10 -0.39 7.57
C LYS A 163 22.04 -0.06 6.08
N SER A 164 22.14 -1.05 5.19
CA SER A 164 22.12 -0.79 3.74
C SER A 164 20.83 -0.09 3.29
N LEU A 165 19.69 -0.51 3.83
CA LEU A 165 18.40 0.10 3.59
C LEU A 165 18.31 1.50 4.20
N LEU A 166 18.74 1.67 5.45
CA LEU A 166 18.71 2.96 6.13
C LEU A 166 19.64 3.99 5.47
N ASP A 167 20.84 3.60 5.05
CA ASP A 167 21.78 4.47 4.35
C ASP A 167 21.22 4.90 2.98
N TYR A 168 20.59 3.99 2.24
CA TYR A 168 19.88 4.32 1.00
C TYR A 168 18.74 5.31 1.27
N LEU A 169 17.88 5.01 2.24
CA LEU A 169 16.76 5.88 2.59
C LEU A 169 17.22 7.25 3.08
N ASP A 170 18.33 7.34 3.83
CA ASP A 170 18.89 8.60 4.34
C ASP A 170 19.35 9.51 3.20
N GLN A 171 20.07 8.96 2.21
CA GLN A 171 20.48 9.72 1.03
C GLN A 171 19.27 10.28 0.26
N ARG A 172 18.23 9.46 0.10
CA ARG A 172 16.99 9.85 -0.61
C ARG A 172 16.17 10.86 0.18
N LEU A 173 15.94 10.63 1.47
CA LEU A 173 15.14 11.50 2.33
C LEU A 173 15.81 12.84 2.61
N THR A 174 17.15 12.88 2.72
CA THR A 174 17.89 14.14 2.83
C THR A 174 17.66 15.01 1.60
N PHE A 175 17.67 14.40 0.41
CA PHE A 175 17.33 15.10 -0.81
C PHE A 175 15.89 15.64 -0.80
N PHE A 176 14.89 14.80 -0.47
CA PHE A 176 13.49 15.25 -0.43
C PHE A 176 13.22 16.29 0.65
N THR A 177 13.88 16.21 1.79
CA THR A 177 13.71 17.20 2.87
C THR A 177 14.19 18.57 2.44
N ASN A 178 15.20 18.65 1.57
CA ASN A 178 15.74 19.90 1.06
C ASN A 178 14.97 20.43 -0.17
N GLN A 179 14.38 19.55 -0.97
CA GLN A 179 13.79 19.91 -2.26
C GLN A 179 12.26 19.91 -2.27
N CYS A 180 11.60 19.18 -1.38
CA CYS A 180 10.14 19.06 -1.35
C CYS A 180 9.51 19.91 -0.25
N GLU A 181 8.33 20.46 -0.54
CA GLU A 181 7.50 21.06 0.49
C GLU A 181 7.04 20.02 1.53
N LYS A 182 6.75 20.47 2.75
CA LYS A 182 6.38 19.59 3.87
C LYS A 182 5.19 18.66 3.57
N THR A 183 4.20 19.13 2.82
CA THR A 183 3.03 18.31 2.43
C THR A 183 3.40 17.27 1.40
N VAL A 184 4.24 17.62 0.43
CA VAL A 184 4.77 16.72 -0.60
C VAL A 184 5.66 15.65 0.05
N LEU A 185 6.60 16.07 0.90
CA LEU A 185 7.48 15.17 1.66
C LEU A 185 6.67 14.14 2.45
N LYS A 186 5.60 14.55 3.13
CA LYS A 186 4.75 13.62 3.89
C LYS A 186 4.03 12.60 3.02
N ARG A 187 3.63 12.96 1.79
CA ARG A 187 2.99 12.04 0.85
C ARG A 187 3.99 11.04 0.29
N LEU A 188 5.17 11.53 -0.13
CA LEU A 188 6.30 10.70 -0.54
C LEU A 188 6.71 9.71 0.55
N LEU A 189 6.83 10.17 1.80
CA LEU A 189 7.16 9.29 2.93
C LEU A 189 6.14 8.17 3.12
N LYS A 190 4.85 8.44 2.94
CA LYS A 190 3.80 7.42 3.06
C LYS A 190 3.94 6.35 1.97
N GLU A 191 4.10 6.77 0.72
CA GLU A 191 4.25 5.83 -0.40
C GLU A 191 5.57 5.05 -0.30
N LEU A 192 6.66 5.70 0.10
CA LEU A 192 7.95 5.06 0.30
C LEU A 192 7.89 4.03 1.45
N TRP A 193 7.23 4.37 2.56
CA TRP A 193 7.00 3.44 3.67
C TRP A 193 6.25 2.19 3.20
N LYS A 194 5.14 2.35 2.47
CA LYS A 194 4.38 1.20 1.93
C LYS A 194 5.24 0.33 1.02
N ALA A 195 6.01 0.95 0.10
CA ALA A 195 6.88 0.22 -0.81
C ALA A 195 7.96 -0.57 -0.06
N VAL A 196 8.66 0.06 0.88
CA VAL A 196 9.72 -0.59 1.68
C VAL A 196 9.15 -1.77 2.48
N ILE A 197 8.02 -1.59 3.16
CA ILE A 197 7.41 -2.67 3.95
C ILE A 197 6.88 -3.79 3.06
N SER A 198 6.25 -3.46 1.92
CA SER A 198 5.76 -4.46 0.98
C SER A 198 6.89 -5.27 0.34
N ASP A 199 7.99 -4.63 -0.02
CA ASP A 199 9.15 -5.34 -0.57
C ASP A 199 9.89 -6.14 0.51
N LEU A 200 9.99 -5.66 1.76
CA LEU A 200 10.51 -6.46 2.87
C LEU A 200 9.69 -7.74 3.05
N GLU A 201 8.36 -7.63 2.98
CA GLU A 201 7.48 -8.79 3.04
C GLU A 201 7.71 -9.75 1.86
N LYS A 202 7.67 -9.25 0.62
CA LYS A 202 7.78 -10.08 -0.59
C LYS A 202 9.15 -10.71 -0.81
N VAL A 203 10.22 -10.00 -0.45
CA VAL A 203 11.60 -10.43 -0.76
C VAL A 203 12.20 -11.25 0.38
N ILE A 204 11.90 -10.90 1.64
CA ILE A 204 12.54 -11.55 2.80
C ILE A 204 11.63 -12.58 3.45
N VAL A 205 10.35 -12.27 3.63
CA VAL A 205 9.46 -13.03 4.53
C VAL A 205 8.58 -14.00 3.76
N LEU A 206 8.06 -13.63 2.61
CA LEU A 206 7.24 -14.54 1.82
C LEU A 206 8.14 -15.57 1.11
N PRO A 207 7.74 -16.85 1.06
CA PRO A 207 8.40 -17.81 0.20
C PRO A 207 8.35 -17.26 -1.24
N PRO A 208 9.41 -17.47 -2.05
CA PRO A 208 9.42 -17.00 -3.41
C PRO A 208 8.26 -17.67 -4.15
N PHE A 209 7.19 -16.92 -4.38
CA PHE A 209 6.22 -17.30 -5.39
C PHE A 209 6.98 -17.21 -6.70
N GLY A 210 7.40 -18.35 -7.24
CA GLY A 210 7.95 -18.38 -8.59
C GLY A 210 6.96 -17.63 -9.48
N ASP A 211 7.44 -16.62 -10.22
CA ASP A 211 6.68 -15.87 -11.21
C ASP A 211 6.08 -16.87 -12.22
N SER A 212 4.93 -17.46 -11.86
CA SER A 212 4.21 -18.42 -12.67
C SER A 212 3.36 -17.67 -13.69
N LYS A 213 3.98 -16.71 -14.39
CA LYS A 213 3.43 -16.14 -15.62
C LYS A 213 3.23 -17.21 -16.70
N ASN A 214 3.85 -18.38 -16.53
CA ASN A 214 3.69 -19.56 -17.40
C ASN A 214 2.53 -20.49 -17.01
N LEU A 215 1.81 -20.26 -15.89
CA LEU A 215 0.64 -21.09 -15.54
C LEU A 215 -0.61 -20.68 -16.32
N LEU A 216 -0.69 -19.40 -16.73
CA LEU A 216 -1.82 -18.81 -17.46
C LEU A 216 -1.88 -19.22 -18.94
N THR A 217 -0.85 -19.89 -19.46
CA THR A 217 -0.80 -20.37 -20.86
C THR A 217 -1.13 -21.86 -21.01
N LEU A 218 -1.41 -22.57 -19.91
CA LEU A 218 -1.75 -23.98 -19.93
C LEU A 218 -3.27 -24.19 -20.00
N PRO A 219 -3.76 -25.22 -20.73
CA PRO A 219 -5.18 -25.56 -20.75
C PRO A 219 -5.66 -25.89 -19.33
N VAL A 220 -6.87 -25.45 -18.97
CA VAL A 220 -7.46 -25.53 -17.61
C VAL A 220 -7.34 -26.91 -16.98
N SER A 221 -7.41 -27.98 -17.77
CA SER A 221 -7.27 -29.37 -17.33
C SER A 221 -5.87 -29.78 -16.86
N LYS A 222 -4.84 -28.94 -17.06
CA LYS A 222 -3.45 -29.18 -16.64
C LYS A 222 -2.95 -28.16 -15.62
N ILE A 223 -3.75 -27.15 -15.29
CA ILE A 223 -3.39 -26.12 -14.32
C ILE A 223 -3.26 -26.73 -12.92
N GLU A 224 -4.18 -27.62 -12.54
CA GLU A 224 -4.16 -28.24 -11.21
C GLU A 224 -2.94 -29.16 -11.00
N ASP A 225 -2.59 -29.97 -12.02
CA ASP A 225 -1.39 -30.81 -11.97
C ASP A 225 -0.11 -29.99 -12.04
N ALA A 226 -0.06 -28.93 -12.86
CA ALA A 226 1.09 -28.01 -12.93
C ALA A 226 1.28 -27.23 -11.64
N TYR A 227 0.19 -26.80 -10.99
CA TYR A 227 0.18 -26.12 -9.69
C TYR A 227 0.61 -27.08 -8.57
N ARG A 228 0.14 -28.33 -8.57
CA ARG A 228 0.60 -29.36 -7.62
C ARG A 228 2.07 -29.72 -7.81
N LEU A 229 2.54 -29.79 -9.06
CA LEU A 229 3.96 -30.05 -9.37
C LEU A 229 4.87 -28.85 -9.08
N SER A 230 4.40 -27.60 -9.25
CA SER A 230 5.17 -26.41 -8.84
C SER A 230 5.33 -26.37 -7.33
N ILE A 231 4.22 -26.55 -6.59
CA ILE A 231 4.23 -26.63 -5.12
C ILE A 231 5.15 -27.76 -4.64
N ARG A 232 5.10 -28.96 -5.25
CA ARG A 232 5.99 -30.07 -4.88
C ARG A 232 7.46 -29.83 -5.22
N ARG A 233 7.75 -29.12 -6.31
CA ARG A 233 9.13 -28.81 -6.75
C ARG A 233 9.76 -27.70 -5.91
N GLU A 234 8.95 -26.75 -5.43
CA GLU A 234 9.35 -25.65 -4.53
C GLU A 234 9.58 -26.17 -3.10
N LEU A 235 8.66 -26.98 -2.55
CA LEU A 235 8.82 -27.60 -1.22
C LEU A 235 10.04 -28.54 -1.10
N GLY A 236 10.61 -29.01 -2.22
CA GLY A 236 11.77 -29.91 -2.23
C GLY A 236 13.14 -29.22 -2.34
N ARG A 237 13.19 -27.91 -2.61
CA ARG A 237 14.46 -27.15 -2.81
C ARG A 237 14.72 -26.03 -1.80
N ASP A 238 13.73 -25.65 -0.98
CA ASP A 238 13.74 -24.36 -0.25
C ASP A 238 14.12 -24.40 1.24
N ASN A 239 14.65 -25.51 1.77
CA ASN A 239 15.20 -25.52 3.14
C ASN A 239 16.37 -24.51 3.33
N ASP A 240 16.97 -24.00 2.26
CA ASP A 240 18.10 -23.06 2.29
C ASP A 240 17.69 -21.57 2.30
N ARG A 241 16.40 -21.23 2.14
CA ARG A 241 15.92 -19.83 2.12
C ARG A 241 14.97 -19.45 3.25
N SER A 242 14.46 -20.41 4.02
CA SER A 242 13.58 -20.16 5.16
C SER A 242 14.33 -19.43 6.27
N LEU A 243 13.74 -18.36 6.81
CA LEU A 243 14.33 -17.63 7.94
C LEU A 243 14.33 -18.49 9.21
N THR A 244 15.44 -18.45 9.93
CA THR A 244 15.55 -19.01 11.29
C THR A 244 14.85 -18.11 12.30
N GLN A 245 14.45 -18.68 13.45
CA GLN A 245 13.83 -17.91 14.54
C GLN A 245 14.71 -16.74 15.02
N LYS A 246 16.05 -16.89 14.99
CA LYS A 246 16.99 -15.81 15.31
C LYS A 246 16.91 -14.68 14.27
N GLN A 247 16.90 -15.02 12.99
CA GLN A 247 16.79 -14.05 11.90
C GLN A 247 15.45 -13.28 11.94
N CYS A 248 14.33 -13.94 12.23
CA CYS A 248 13.04 -13.25 12.38
C CYS A 248 13.06 -12.21 13.51
N GLN A 249 13.65 -12.55 14.66
CA GLN A 249 13.77 -11.60 15.78
C GLN A 249 14.67 -10.41 15.47
N ILE A 250 15.72 -10.61 14.69
CA ILE A 250 16.64 -9.55 14.26
C ILE A 250 15.96 -8.64 13.25
N LEU A 251 15.22 -9.21 12.31
CA LEU A 251 14.43 -8.44 11.35
C LEU A 251 13.33 -7.64 12.07
N ASP A 252 12.59 -8.24 13.00
CA ASP A 252 11.56 -7.54 13.80
C ASP A 252 12.15 -6.37 14.59
N ARG A 253 13.33 -6.55 15.19
CA ARG A 253 14.06 -5.45 15.83
C ARG A 253 14.50 -4.38 14.80
N GLY A 254 15.00 -4.80 13.64
CA GLY A 254 15.39 -3.89 12.57
C GLY A 254 14.22 -3.08 12.01
N LEU A 255 13.00 -3.65 11.98
CA LEU A 255 11.79 -2.93 11.61
C LEU A 255 11.46 -1.79 12.59
N GLU A 256 11.82 -1.91 13.87
CA GLU A 256 11.75 -0.78 14.80
C GLU A 256 12.68 0.35 14.39
N ASP A 257 13.90 0.05 13.96
CA ASP A 257 14.87 1.05 13.52
C ASP A 257 14.39 1.74 12.23
N VAL A 258 13.82 0.98 11.28
CA VAL A 258 13.17 1.54 10.07
C VAL A 258 11.98 2.42 10.45
N LYS A 259 11.15 2.01 11.41
CA LYS A 259 10.04 2.83 11.90
C LYS A 259 10.52 4.14 12.54
N GLU A 260 11.55 4.08 13.38
CA GLU A 260 12.12 5.26 14.03
C GLU A 260 12.71 6.22 13.00
N PHE A 261 13.34 5.69 11.96
CA PHE A 261 13.84 6.46 10.83
C PHE A 261 12.72 7.20 10.08
N PHE A 262 11.63 6.52 9.70
CA PHE A 262 10.47 7.18 9.06
C PHE A 262 9.71 8.13 10.00
N HIS A 263 9.80 7.93 11.31
CA HIS A 263 9.23 8.85 12.30
C HIS A 263 10.05 10.14 12.40
N ALA A 264 11.38 10.06 12.25
CA ALA A 264 12.32 11.18 12.29
C ALA A 264 12.05 12.15 13.46
N SER A 265 11.88 11.61 14.67
CA SER A 265 11.57 12.38 15.90
C SER A 265 10.38 13.34 15.78
N GLY A 266 9.39 13.00 14.95
CA GLY A 266 8.17 13.78 14.74
C GLY A 266 8.18 14.69 13.52
N GLN A 267 9.30 14.78 12.79
CA GLN A 267 9.37 15.52 11.53
C GLN A 267 8.85 14.70 10.33
N GLY A 268 8.86 13.37 10.42
CA GLY A 268 8.39 12.45 9.39
C GLY A 268 6.92 12.04 9.59
N LEU A 269 6.69 10.72 9.58
CA LEU A 269 5.37 10.12 9.74
C LEU A 269 4.98 9.98 11.22
N LYS A 270 3.67 10.05 11.50
CA LYS A 270 3.15 9.82 12.85
C LYS A 270 3.29 8.33 13.20
N LYS A 271 3.76 8.00 14.41
CA LYS A 271 3.85 6.59 14.88
C LYS A 271 2.53 5.82 14.73
N ASN A 272 1.41 6.48 15.07
CA ASN A 272 0.08 5.88 14.96
C ASN A 272 -0.32 5.57 13.50
N TYR A 273 0.21 6.29 12.52
CA TYR A 273 0.02 5.95 11.11
C TYR A 273 0.83 4.70 10.74
N LEU A 274 2.13 4.68 11.08
CA LEU A 274 3.03 3.57 10.80
C LEU A 274 2.49 2.23 11.34
N GLU A 275 2.02 2.22 12.59
CA GLU A 275 1.48 1.00 13.23
C GLU A 275 0.18 0.49 12.60
N LYS A 276 -0.63 1.36 11.98
CA LYS A 276 -1.94 1.00 11.41
C LYS A 276 -1.89 0.66 9.92
N THR A 277 -0.73 0.76 9.30
CA THR A 277 -0.56 0.49 7.86
C THR A 277 -0.83 -0.99 7.57
N ALA A 278 -1.60 -1.30 6.53
CA ALA A 278 -1.98 -2.68 6.19
C ALA A 278 -0.75 -3.54 5.85
N GLU A 279 0.22 -2.94 5.17
CA GLU A 279 1.49 -3.54 4.78
C GLU A 279 2.30 -3.99 6.01
N LEU A 280 2.34 -3.18 7.08
CA LEU A 280 3.04 -3.56 8.31
C LEU A 280 2.31 -4.71 9.04
N GLN A 281 0.97 -4.68 9.04
CA GLN A 281 0.17 -5.76 9.64
C GLN A 281 0.36 -7.07 8.88
N SER A 282 0.40 -7.02 7.54
CA SER A 282 0.68 -8.17 6.69
C SER A 282 2.08 -8.73 6.94
N LEU A 283 3.11 -7.87 6.95
CA LEU A 283 4.49 -8.26 7.27
C LEU A 283 4.61 -8.89 8.67
N LYS A 284 4.00 -8.29 9.71
CA LYS A 284 4.00 -8.83 11.07
C LYS A 284 3.29 -10.19 11.13
N TYR A 285 2.18 -10.35 10.41
CA TYR A 285 1.48 -11.62 10.29
C TYR A 285 2.37 -12.67 9.62
N ALA A 286 3.00 -12.35 8.50
CA ALA A 286 3.91 -13.24 7.78
C ALA A 286 5.11 -13.65 8.65
N LEU A 287 5.69 -12.72 9.43
CA LEU A 287 6.75 -13.02 10.40
C LEU A 287 6.27 -13.93 11.54
N SER A 288 5.03 -13.77 11.98
CA SER A 288 4.45 -14.62 13.03
C SER A 288 4.39 -16.08 12.58
N LEU A 289 4.19 -16.36 11.29
CA LEU A 289 4.14 -17.73 10.76
C LEU A 289 5.48 -18.47 10.96
N TYR A 290 6.61 -17.77 10.94
CA TYR A 290 7.94 -18.35 11.20
C TYR A 290 8.20 -18.64 12.69
N THR A 291 7.40 -18.09 13.58
CA THR A 291 7.55 -18.23 15.04
C THR A 291 6.48 -19.11 15.67
N GLN A 292 5.44 -19.47 14.92
CA GLN A 292 4.38 -20.38 15.36
C GLN A 292 4.83 -21.84 15.30
N THR A 293 4.37 -22.62 16.27
CA THR A 293 4.51 -24.08 16.22
C THR A 293 3.63 -24.64 15.10
N THR A 294 4.06 -25.75 14.49
CA THR A 294 3.28 -26.44 13.45
C THR A 294 1.84 -26.73 13.90
N ASP A 295 1.63 -27.03 15.19
CA ASP A 295 0.30 -27.26 15.78
C ASP A 295 -0.60 -26.00 15.75
N SER A 296 -0.05 -24.82 16.03
CA SER A 296 -0.78 -23.54 15.95
C SER A 296 -1.11 -23.14 14.52
N LEU A 297 -0.19 -23.41 13.58
CA LEU A 297 -0.41 -23.19 12.15
C LEU A 297 -1.53 -24.10 11.62
N ILE A 298 -1.52 -25.38 12.00
CA ILE A 298 -2.59 -26.34 11.65
C ILE A 298 -3.93 -25.89 12.24
N LYS A 299 -3.99 -25.47 13.51
CA LYS A 299 -5.23 -24.97 14.12
C LYS A 299 -5.77 -23.73 13.42
N THR A 300 -4.89 -22.83 13.00
CA THR A 300 -5.27 -21.62 12.27
C THR A 300 -5.78 -21.99 10.88
N PHE A 301 -5.08 -22.84 10.14
CA PHE A 301 -5.53 -23.34 8.84
C PHE A 301 -6.89 -24.05 8.92
N VAL A 302 -7.07 -24.98 9.87
CA VAL A 302 -8.34 -25.67 10.10
C VAL A 302 -9.46 -24.72 10.47
N LYS A 303 -9.16 -23.62 11.19
CA LYS A 303 -10.15 -22.59 11.52
C LYS A 303 -10.52 -21.76 10.28
N THR A 304 -9.54 -21.34 9.48
CA THR A 304 -9.75 -20.57 8.25
C THR A 304 -10.53 -21.36 7.21
N GLU A 305 -10.20 -22.65 7.02
CA GLU A 305 -10.97 -23.56 6.16
C GLU A 305 -12.42 -23.66 6.62
N LYS A 306 -12.66 -23.84 7.93
CA LYS A 306 -14.04 -23.84 8.49
C LYS A 306 -14.79 -22.51 8.36
N GLU A 307 -14.08 -21.40 8.21
CA GLU A 307 -14.67 -20.08 7.98
C GLU A 307 -14.95 -19.83 6.48
N GLN A 308 -14.14 -20.40 5.57
CA GLN A 308 -14.39 -20.42 4.13
C GLN A 308 -15.47 -21.43 3.71
N ASP A 309 -15.61 -22.54 4.43
CA ASP A 309 -16.67 -23.54 4.25
C ASP A 309 -18.04 -23.10 4.80
N ARG A 310 -18.17 -21.85 5.29
CA ARG A 310 -19.49 -21.26 5.46
C ARG A 310 -19.98 -20.86 4.07
N PRO A 311 -21.01 -21.52 3.49
CA PRO A 311 -21.63 -21.00 2.29
C PRO A 311 -22.10 -19.58 2.59
N ALA A 312 -21.81 -18.66 1.66
CA ALA A 312 -22.43 -17.36 1.63
C ALA A 312 -23.94 -17.56 1.88
N PHE A 313 -24.47 -16.82 2.86
CA PHE A 313 -25.87 -16.87 3.26
C PHE A 313 -26.77 -16.46 2.08
N GLU A 314 -27.08 -17.40 1.19
CA GLU A 314 -28.31 -17.41 0.41
C GLU A 314 -29.30 -18.31 1.17
N GLU A 315 -30.49 -17.77 1.46
CA GLU A 315 -31.52 -18.43 2.26
C GLU A 315 -31.79 -19.87 1.78
N PRO A 316 -31.67 -20.90 2.63
CA PRO A 316 -31.92 -22.27 2.22
C PRO A 316 -33.42 -22.49 2.01
N PHE A 317 -33.84 -22.63 0.75
CA PHE A 317 -35.17 -23.15 0.40
C PHE A 317 -35.26 -24.64 0.75
N GLY A 318 -35.56 -24.93 2.02
CA GLY A 318 -36.00 -26.23 2.51
C GLY A 318 -34.87 -27.20 2.87
N GLU A 319 -34.88 -27.66 4.12
CA GLU A 319 -33.95 -28.68 4.60
C GLU A 319 -34.50 -30.08 4.32
N VAL A 320 -33.75 -30.92 3.60
CA VAL A 320 -34.08 -32.34 3.39
C VAL A 320 -33.09 -33.19 4.17
N SER A 321 -33.57 -33.92 5.18
CA SER A 321 -32.74 -34.87 5.91
C SER A 321 -32.84 -36.25 5.26
N ILE A 322 -31.69 -36.81 4.88
CA ILE A 322 -31.58 -38.14 4.29
C ILE A 322 -30.91 -39.06 5.29
N GLN A 323 -31.61 -40.12 5.70
CA GLN A 323 -31.03 -41.18 6.51
C GLN A 323 -30.68 -42.37 5.61
N VAL A 324 -29.42 -42.80 5.67
CA VAL A 324 -28.91 -43.95 4.92
C VAL A 324 -28.52 -45.03 5.91
N ASP A 325 -29.27 -46.13 5.90
CA ASP A 325 -28.95 -47.31 6.71
C ASP A 325 -28.32 -48.38 5.81
N LEU A 326 -27.09 -48.75 6.13
CA LEU A 326 -26.32 -49.77 5.42
C LEU A 326 -26.34 -51.06 6.23
N PHE A 327 -26.88 -52.14 5.66
CA PHE A 327 -26.88 -53.45 6.29
C PHE A 327 -26.08 -54.45 5.48
N THR A 328 -25.17 -55.17 6.12
CA THR A 328 -24.31 -56.18 5.49
C THR A 328 -24.72 -57.55 6.00
N HIS A 329 -25.10 -58.47 5.09
CA HIS A 329 -25.56 -59.79 5.50
C HIS A 329 -24.39 -60.66 6.00
N PRO A 330 -24.41 -61.17 7.25
CA PRO A 330 -23.23 -61.77 7.90
C PRO A 330 -22.85 -63.17 7.39
N GLY A 331 -23.38 -63.63 6.24
CA GLY A 331 -23.06 -64.92 5.65
C GLY A 331 -22.77 -64.92 4.14
N THR A 332 -23.29 -63.95 3.38
CA THR A 332 -23.12 -63.88 1.92
C THR A 332 -22.30 -62.68 1.45
N GLY A 333 -22.02 -61.71 2.32
CA GLY A 333 -21.26 -60.50 1.98
C GLY A 333 -22.02 -59.47 1.15
N GLU A 334 -23.30 -59.71 0.83
CA GLU A 334 -24.13 -58.73 0.13
C GLU A 334 -24.46 -57.52 1.04
N HIS A 335 -24.29 -56.33 0.47
CA HIS A 335 -24.64 -55.06 1.11
C HIS A 335 -25.99 -54.58 0.61
N LYS A 336 -26.94 -54.39 1.54
CA LYS A 336 -28.22 -53.76 1.25
C LYS A 336 -28.23 -52.36 1.81
N VAL A 337 -28.36 -51.37 0.92
CA VAL A 337 -28.45 -49.95 1.29
C VAL A 337 -29.91 -49.53 1.27
N THR A 338 -30.40 -48.95 2.36
CA THR A 338 -31.75 -48.37 2.41
C THR A 338 -31.64 -46.88 2.65
N VAL A 339 -32.12 -46.09 1.70
CA VAL A 339 -32.12 -44.61 1.77
C VAL A 339 -33.55 -44.13 2.04
N LYS A 340 -33.74 -43.40 3.13
CA LYS A 340 -35.02 -42.74 3.45
C LYS A 340 -34.83 -41.23 3.47
N GLY A 341 -35.55 -40.53 2.59
CA GLY A 341 -35.67 -39.08 2.64
C GLY A 341 -36.80 -38.66 3.59
N MET A 342 -36.48 -37.89 4.63
CA MET A 342 -37.47 -37.26 5.50
C MET A 342 -37.59 -35.79 5.13
N LYS A 343 -38.77 -35.39 4.67
CA LYS A 343 -39.11 -33.99 4.42
C LYS A 343 -39.60 -33.40 5.75
N LYS A 344 -38.79 -32.56 6.40
CA LYS A 344 -39.30 -31.73 7.51
C LYS A 344 -40.21 -30.67 6.88
N LYS A 345 -41.53 -30.78 7.11
CA LYS A 345 -42.44 -29.67 6.87
C LYS A 345 -42.16 -28.63 7.95
N ASN A 346 -41.81 -27.42 7.54
CA ASN A 346 -41.74 -26.24 8.41
C ASN A 346 -43.07 -26.01 9.14
#